data_AF-A0A1H6QDT3-F1
#
_entry.id   AF-A0A1H6QDT3-F1
#
_cell.length_a   1.000
_cell.length_b   1.000
_cell.length_c   1.000
_cell.angle_alpha   90.00
_cell.angle_beta   90.00
_cell.angle_gamma   90.00
#
_symmetry.space_group_name_H-M   'P 1'
#
loop_
_entity.id
_entity.type
_entity.pdbx_description
1 polymer ?
#
loop_
_entity_poly.entity_id
_entity_poly.type
_entity_poly.pdbx_seq_one_letter_code
_entity_poly.pdbx_strand_id
1 'polypeptide(L)'
;MDKEIHIRNLVYKYISNQCDGHEQDELLRHLQTPAGKWVFDEVMTSEAGKIFTKSEEIEPAVSNRLLGRLRQSMVAEEALQEQPLPFYRKSSFIQIITATSVLLAALAVYWLFK
;
A
#
# COMPACT_ATOMS: atom_id res chain seq x y z
N MET A 1 25.58 -8.62 28.76
CA MET A 1 24.78 -9.82 29.09
C MET A 1 23.33 -9.47 29.41
N ASP A 2 23.02 -8.69 30.46
CA ASP A 2 21.62 -8.39 30.83
C ASP A 2 20.78 -7.69 29.73
N LYS A 3 21.40 -6.77 28.98
CA LYS A 3 20.70 -6.08 27.87
C LYS A 3 20.35 -7.00 26.70
N GLU A 4 21.20 -7.97 26.39
CA GLU A 4 20.95 -8.91 25.27
C GLU A 4 19.87 -9.91 25.64
N ILE A 5 19.85 -10.36 26.90
CA ILE A 5 18.79 -11.21 27.45
C ILE A 5 17.45 -10.46 27.44
N HIS A 6 17.45 -9.18 27.82
CA HIS A 6 16.26 -8.32 27.77
C HIS A 6 15.72 -8.15 26.33
N ILE A 7 16.59 -7.80 25.38
CA ILE A 7 16.21 -7.68 23.96
C ILE A 7 15.67 -9.01 23.45
N ARG A 8 16.33 -10.14 23.76
CA ARG A 8 15.87 -11.48 23.37
C ARG A 8 14.47 -11.78 23.90
N ASN A 9 14.18 -11.43 25.15
CA ASN A 9 12.85 -11.60 25.74
C ASN A 9 11.79 -10.73 25.05
N LEU A 10 12.11 -9.47 24.73
CA LEU A 10 11.23 -8.60 23.96
C LEU A 10 10.94 -9.18 22.56
N VAL A 11 11.95 -9.74 21.89
CA VAL A 11 11.78 -10.40 20.58
C VAL A 11 10.85 -11.62 20.69
N TYR A 12 11.03 -12.47 21.71
CA TYR A 12 10.14 -13.61 21.93
C TYR A 12 8.69 -13.20 22.21
N LYS A 13 8.49 -12.16 23.03
CA LYS A 13 7.15 -11.58 23.26
C LYS A 13 6.54 -11.02 21.98
N TYR A 14 7.34 -10.33 21.17
CA TYR A 14 6.92 -9.77 19.89
C TYR A 14 6.45 -10.86 18.91
N ILE A 15 7.24 -11.91 18.71
CA ILE A 15 6.90 -13.03 17.82
C ILE A 15 5.65 -13.78 18.33
N SER A 16 5.48 -13.88 19.65
CA SER A 16 4.32 -14.54 20.27
C SER A 16 3.07 -13.65 20.33
N ASN A 17 3.13 -12.42 19.78
CA ASN A 17 2.06 -11.42 19.85
C ASN A 17 1.61 -11.09 21.29
N GLN A 18 2.54 -11.13 22.24
CA GLN A 18 2.35 -10.82 23.67
C GLN A 18 2.99 -9.49 24.07
N CYS A 19 3.52 -8.73 23.10
CA CYS A 19 4.13 -7.44 23.35
C CYS A 19 3.05 -6.38 23.52
N ASP A 20 3.19 -5.53 24.54
CA ASP A 20 2.40 -4.31 24.63
C ASP A 20 2.99 -3.19 23.74
N GLY A 21 2.23 -2.10 23.55
CA GLY A 21 2.65 -1.01 22.67
C GLY A 21 3.94 -0.30 23.11
N HIS A 22 4.21 -0.25 24.41
CA HIS A 22 5.43 0.38 24.93
C HIS A 22 6.65 -0.52 24.71
N GLU A 23 6.51 -1.81 24.98
CA GLU A 23 7.52 -2.83 24.73
C GLU A 23 7.85 -2.93 23.23
N GLN A 24 6.87 -2.73 22.36
CA GLN A 24 7.07 -2.71 20.92
C GLN A 24 7.91 -1.51 20.46
N ASP A 25 7.63 -0.31 20.99
CA ASP A 25 8.44 0.89 20.74
C ASP A 25 9.86 0.75 21.31
N GLU A 26 10.01 0.11 22.46
CA GLU A 26 11.30 -0.18 23.08
C GLU A 26 12.13 -1.15 22.22
N LEU A 27 11.50 -2.23 21.73
CA LEU A 27 12.13 -3.16 20.81
C LEU A 27 12.59 -2.44 19.53
N LEU A 28 11.73 -1.61 18.93
CA LEU A 28 12.09 -0.84 17.72
C LEU A 28 13.31 0.05 17.94
N ARG A 29 13.45 0.68 19.11
CA ARG A 29 14.65 1.46 19.46
C ARG A 29 15.88 0.57 19.56
N HIS A 30 15.77 -0.60 20.16
CA HIS A 30 16.90 -1.54 20.25
C HIS A 30 17.33 -2.10 18.89
N LEU A 31 16.38 -2.33 17.97
CA LEU A 31 16.64 -2.79 16.60
C LEU A 31 17.36 -1.76 15.72
N GLN A 32 17.43 -0.48 16.13
CA GLN A 32 18.26 0.52 15.44
C GLN A 32 19.75 0.32 15.71
N THR A 33 20.11 -0.40 16.78
CA THR A 33 21.51 -0.67 17.15
C THR A 33 22.05 -1.93 16.48
N PRO A 34 23.36 -2.00 16.15
CA PRO A 34 23.95 -3.20 15.57
C PRO A 34 23.80 -4.46 16.44
N ALA A 35 23.93 -4.31 17.77
CA ALA A 35 23.78 -5.41 18.72
C ALA A 35 22.33 -5.92 18.76
N GLY A 36 21.34 -5.04 18.77
CA GLY A 36 19.93 -5.43 18.76
C GLY A 36 19.54 -6.15 17.45
N LYS A 37 20.07 -5.71 16.30
CA LYS A 37 19.88 -6.40 15.02
C LYS A 37 20.44 -7.82 15.04
N TRP A 38 21.63 -8.01 15.60
CA TRP A 38 22.26 -9.33 15.67
C TRP A 38 21.45 -10.29 16.56
N VAL A 39 21.00 -9.83 17.73
CA VAL A 39 20.15 -10.64 18.62
C VAL A 39 18.80 -10.99 17.96
N PHE A 40 18.21 -10.05 17.24
CA PHE A 40 16.97 -10.31 16.50
C PHE A 40 17.17 -11.35 15.40
N ASP A 41 18.23 -11.22 14.60
CA ASP A 41 18.55 -12.16 13.52
C ASP A 41 18.82 -13.58 14.05
N GLU A 42 19.54 -13.70 15.17
CA GLU A 42 19.79 -14.97 15.85
C GLU A 42 18.48 -15.64 16.29
N VAL A 43 17.58 -14.89 16.94
CA VAL A 43 16.28 -15.40 17.41
C VAL A 43 15.39 -15.80 16.22
N MET A 44 15.26 -14.94 15.21
CA MET A 44 14.45 -15.22 14.02
C MET A 44 14.95 -16.44 13.26
N THR A 45 16.28 -16.59 13.11
CA THR A 45 16.88 -17.77 12.46
C THR A 45 16.62 -19.04 13.27
N SER A 46 16.73 -18.97 14.60
CA SER A 46 16.42 -20.09 15.48
C SER A 46 14.94 -20.49 15.42
N GLU A 47 14.02 -19.53 15.37
CA GLU A 47 12.58 -19.80 15.31
C GLU A 47 12.15 -20.28 13.91
N ALA A 48 12.71 -19.71 12.85
CA ALA A 48 12.51 -20.20 11.48
C ALA A 48 12.94 -21.67 11.34
N GLY A 49 14.10 -22.03 11.92
CA GLY A 49 14.58 -23.42 11.95
C GLY A 49 13.61 -24.39 12.63
N LYS A 50 12.74 -23.93 13.54
CA LYS A 50 11.71 -24.77 14.18
C LYS A 50 10.45 -24.91 13.32
N ILE A 51 10.06 -23.86 12.60
CA ILE A 51 8.83 -23.82 11.80
C ILE A 51 9.00 -24.57 10.48
N PHE A 52 10.13 -24.40 9.79
CA PHE A 52 10.33 -24.96 8.44
C PHE A 52 10.78 -26.44 8.40
N THR A 53 10.83 -27.13 9.54
CA THR A 53 11.14 -28.57 9.59
C THR A 53 9.95 -29.45 9.22
N LYS A 54 8.72 -28.92 9.32
CA LYS A 54 7.51 -29.55 8.81
C LYS A 54 7.06 -28.81 7.55
N SER A 55 7.35 -29.40 6.39
CA SER A 55 6.69 -29.02 5.14
C SER A 55 5.22 -29.43 5.24
N GLU A 56 4.40 -28.59 5.86
CA GLU A 56 2.96 -28.69 5.72
C GLU A 56 2.64 -28.32 4.26
N GLU A 57 2.20 -29.29 3.46
CA GLU A 57 1.79 -29.06 2.09
C GLU A 57 0.65 -28.05 2.08
N ILE A 58 0.93 -26.83 1.60
CA ILE A 58 -0.08 -25.79 1.46
C ILE A 58 -1.12 -26.30 0.46
N GLU A 59 -2.34 -26.48 0.93
CA GLU A 59 -3.45 -26.96 0.12
C GLU A 59 -3.59 -26.06 -1.14
N PRO A 60 -3.61 -26.63 -2.36
CA PRO A 60 -3.48 -25.88 -3.60
C PRO A 60 -4.60 -24.84 -3.82
N ALA A 61 -5.77 -25.05 -3.20
CA ALA A 61 -6.88 -24.08 -3.21
C ALA A 61 -6.53 -22.78 -2.46
N VAL A 62 -5.76 -22.84 -1.37
CA VAL A 62 -5.33 -21.68 -0.58
C VAL A 62 -4.25 -20.91 -1.35
N SER A 63 -3.30 -21.62 -1.97
CA SER A 63 -2.26 -21.01 -2.82
C SER A 63 -2.85 -20.19 -3.97
N ASN A 64 -3.80 -20.77 -4.72
CA ASN A 64 -4.47 -20.07 -5.82
C ASN A 64 -5.24 -18.83 -5.35
N ARG A 65 -5.86 -18.89 -4.16
CA ARG A 65 -6.56 -17.74 -3.57
C ARG A 65 -5.59 -16.61 -3.17
N LEU A 66 -4.44 -16.96 -2.61
CA LEU A 66 -3.40 -15.98 -2.23
C LEU A 66 -2.78 -15.33 -3.47
N LEU A 67 -2.47 -16.12 -4.50
CA LEU A 67 -2.00 -15.60 -5.79
C LEU A 67 -3.03 -14.70 -6.47
N GLY A 68 -4.31 -15.04 -6.37
CA GLY A 68 -5.40 -14.20 -6.87
C GLY A 68 -5.45 -12.83 -6.17
N ARG A 69 -5.27 -12.79 -4.86
CA ARG A 69 -5.23 -11.53 -4.08
C ARG A 69 -3.99 -10.67 -4.40
N LEU A 70 -2.82 -11.30 -4.56
CA LEU A 70 -1.59 -10.60 -4.95
C LEU A 70 -1.70 -9.98 -6.35
N ARG A 71 -2.34 -10.69 -7.28
CA ARG A 71 -2.60 -10.16 -8.62
C ARG A 71 -3.58 -8.98 -8.56
N GLN A 72 -4.61 -9.05 -7.72
CA GLN A 72 -5.56 -7.95 -7.53
C GLN A 72 -4.90 -6.71 -6.93
N SER A 73 -3.95 -6.84 -6.00
CA SER A 73 -3.25 -5.69 -5.44
C SER A 73 -2.31 -5.00 -6.44
N MET A 74 -1.62 -5.75 -7.31
CA MET A 74 -0.82 -5.15 -8.38
C MET A 74 -1.67 -4.42 -9.43
N VAL A 75 -2.81 -4.99 -9.83
CA VAL A 75 -3.70 -4.37 -10.83
C VAL A 75 -4.40 -3.12 -10.27
N ALA A 76 -4.70 -3.08 -8.96
CA ALA A 76 -5.26 -1.90 -8.32
C ALA A 76 -4.29 -0.70 -8.34
N GLU A 77 -2.98 -0.94 -8.37
CA GLU A 77 -1.96 0.10 -8.55
C GLU A 77 -1.91 0.62 -10.01
N GLU A 78 -2.14 -0.23 -11.01
CA GLU A 78 -2.16 0.17 -12.42
C GLU A 78 -3.42 0.97 -12.79
N ALA A 79 -4.56 0.72 -12.13
CA ALA A 79 -5.81 1.45 -12.37
C ALA A 79 -5.82 2.89 -11.82
N LEU A 80 -4.86 3.27 -10.96
CA LEU A 80 -4.74 4.62 -10.41
C LEU A 80 -4.07 5.62 -11.39
N GLN A 81 -3.64 5.16 -12.56
CA GLN A 81 -2.95 5.99 -13.56
C GLN A 81 -3.87 6.57 -14.65
N GLU A 82 -5.19 6.41 -14.55
CA GLU A 82 -6.13 7.22 -15.31
C GLU A 82 -6.41 8.53 -14.56
N GLN A 83 -5.46 9.47 -14.64
CA GLN A 83 -5.77 10.86 -14.29
C GLN A 83 -6.98 11.31 -15.11
N PRO A 84 -8.05 11.86 -14.49
CA PRO A 84 -9.19 12.34 -15.24
C PRO A 84 -8.71 13.43 -16.19
N LEU A 85 -8.73 13.15 -17.49
CA LEU A 85 -8.39 14.11 -18.52
C LEU A 85 -9.23 15.37 -18.28
N PRO A 86 -8.61 16.55 -18.18
CA PRO A 86 -9.31 17.75 -17.77
C PRO A 86 -10.44 18.06 -18.76
N PHE A 87 -11.59 18.46 -18.20
CA PHE A 87 -12.89 18.51 -18.86
C PHE A 87 -12.91 19.28 -20.19
N TYR A 88 -12.00 20.27 -20.34
CA TYR A 88 -11.85 21.10 -21.54
C TYR A 88 -11.35 20.34 -22.78
N ARG A 89 -10.85 19.12 -22.65
CA ARG A 89 -10.30 18.32 -23.76
C ARG A 89 -11.32 17.39 -24.40
N LYS A 90 -12.55 17.29 -23.86
CA LYS A 90 -13.63 16.50 -24.45
C LYS A 90 -14.25 17.24 -25.63
N SER A 91 -14.36 16.59 -26.78
CA SER A 91 -14.96 17.13 -28.01
C SER A 91 -16.34 17.79 -27.80
N SER A 92 -17.13 17.24 -26.88
CA SER A 92 -18.44 17.79 -26.50
C SER A 92 -18.36 19.21 -25.92
N PHE A 93 -17.29 19.56 -25.20
CA PHE A 93 -17.10 20.90 -24.64
C PHE A 93 -16.84 21.94 -25.74
N ILE A 94 -16.03 21.56 -26.74
CA ILE A 94 -15.78 22.40 -27.92
C ILE A 94 -17.11 22.66 -28.64
N GLN A 95 -17.93 21.63 -28.89
CA GLN A 95 -19.23 21.78 -29.55
C GLN A 95 -20.17 22.73 -28.81
N ILE A 96 -20.22 22.66 -27.47
CA ILE A 96 -21.06 23.54 -26.65
C ILE A 96 -20.61 25.00 -26.78
N ILE A 97 -19.29 25.27 -26.72
CA ILE A 97 -18.74 26.62 -26.88
C ILE A 97 -19.03 27.17 -28.27
N THR A 98 -18.84 26.37 -29.32
CA THR A 98 -19.09 26.83 -30.70
C THR A 98 -20.58 27.13 -30.90
N ALA A 99 -21.48 26.31 -30.36
CA ALA A 99 -22.91 26.56 -30.46
C ALA A 99 -23.33 27.84 -29.70
N THR A 100 -22.79 28.05 -28.50
CA THR A 100 -23.10 29.27 -27.72
C THR A 100 -22.51 30.53 -28.35
N SER A 101 -21.31 30.47 -28.94
CA SER A 101 -20.71 31.62 -29.61
C SER A 101 -21.47 32.03 -30.86
N VAL A 102 -21.91 31.07 -31.68
CA VAL A 102 -22.75 31.34 -32.87
C VAL A 102 -24.08 31.97 -32.47
N LEU A 103 -24.70 31.46 -31.40
CA LEU A 103 -25.99 31.97 -30.93
C LEU A 103 -25.88 33.40 -30.38
N LEU A 104 -24.80 33.71 -29.65
CA LEU A 104 -24.49 35.07 -29.20
C LEU A 104 -24.20 36.02 -30.37
N ALA A 105 -23.47 35.58 -31.38
CA ALA A 105 -23.20 36.38 -32.58
C ALA A 105 -24.50 36.70 -33.34
N ALA A 106 -25.39 35.71 -33.50
CA ALA A 106 -26.69 35.92 -34.13
C ALA A 106 -27.56 36.91 -33.34
N LEU A 107 -27.56 36.83 -32.01
CA LEU A 107 -28.27 37.76 -31.13
C LEU A 107 -27.72 39.19 -31.21
N ALA A 108 -26.39 39.35 -31.28
CA ALA A 108 -25.74 40.63 -31.43
C ALA A 108 -26.06 41.29 -32.78
N VAL A 109 -26.04 40.51 -33.87
CA VAL A 109 -26.43 41.00 -35.21
C VAL A 109 -27.91 41.38 -35.22
N TYR A 110 -28.79 40.58 -34.63
CA TYR A 110 -30.20 40.90 -34.53
C TYR A 110 -30.46 42.21 -33.77
N TRP A 111 -29.72 42.46 -32.68
CA TRP A 111 -29.81 43.72 -31.94
C TRP A 111 -29.21 44.92 -32.66
N LEU A 112 -28.18 44.72 -33.50
CA LEU A 112 -27.55 45.80 -34.26
C LEU A 112 -28.37 46.24 -35.48
N PHE A 113 -29.20 45.35 -36.03
CA PHE A 113 -30.06 45.62 -37.20
C PHE A 113 -31.53 45.89 -36.83
N LYS A 114 -31.84 45.99 -35.54
CA LYS A 114 -33.15 46.40 -35.00
C LYS A 114 -33.08 47.85 -34.55
#